data_AF-A0A1W2E796-F1
#
_entry.id   AF-A0A1W2E796-F1
#
_cell.length_a   1.000
_cell.length_b   1.000
_cell.length_c   1.000
_cell.angle_alpha   90.00
_cell.angle_beta   90.00
_cell.angle_gamma   90.00
#
_symmetry.space_group_name_H-M   'P 1'
#
loop_
_entity.id
_entity.type
_entity.pdbx_description
1 polymer ?
#
loop_
_entity_poly.entity_id
_entity_poly.type
_entity_poly.pdbx_seq_one_letter_code
_entity_poly.pdbx_strand_id
1 'polypeptide(L)'
;MLSKDDMAAIKDYRHEMRLAGCWGACYEVSCFIEHRYGFRRFDGVYQLSDGTPVFKHSWNVTPDGGIIDGTADQFFHGEDVATHGAGDPRAVRYREKFTRAHNPARVDWLAAHTYIGMPDEEFWSTRYSERRLGPGWWLLDNSDYLAWLNDNADRYWLFARKREEYQTLGYDCAV
;
A
#
# COMPACT_ATOMS: atom_id res chain seq x y z
N MET A 1 13.31 8.21 -15.23
CA MET A 1 13.74 7.43 -14.06
C MET A 1 14.23 8.40 -13.00
N LEU A 2 13.88 8.20 -11.73
CA LEU A 2 14.30 9.08 -10.63
C LEU A 2 15.81 8.95 -10.36
N SER A 3 16.47 10.05 -10.02
CA SER A 3 17.85 10.04 -9.54
C SER A 3 17.92 9.56 -8.08
N LYS A 4 19.13 9.29 -7.58
CA LYS A 4 19.32 8.95 -6.15
C LYS A 4 18.88 10.07 -5.22
N ASP A 5 19.13 11.32 -5.62
CA ASP A 5 18.76 12.50 -4.84
C ASP A 5 17.25 12.69 -4.81
N ASP A 6 16.56 12.38 -5.91
CA ASP A 6 15.10 12.39 -5.93
C ASP A 6 14.51 11.34 -5.00
N MET A 7 15.07 10.13 -5.02
CA MET A 7 14.65 9.04 -4.13
C MET A 7 14.88 9.42 -2.66
N ALA A 8 15.98 10.10 -2.34
CA ALA A 8 16.25 10.60 -1.00
C ALA A 8 15.20 11.65 -0.58
N ALA A 9 14.90 12.63 -1.45
CA ALA A 9 13.90 13.66 -1.17
C ALA A 9 12.49 13.07 -0.91
N ILE A 10 12.11 12.03 -1.66
CA ILE A 10 10.85 11.30 -1.45
C ILE A 10 10.84 10.62 -0.08
N LYS A 11 11.93 9.95 0.31
CA LYS A 11 12.05 9.27 1.61
C LYS A 11 11.98 10.26 2.77
N ASP A 12 12.65 11.39 2.65
CA ASP A 12 12.67 12.44 3.68
C ASP A 12 11.26 13.03 3.85
N TYR A 13 10.58 13.36 2.76
CA TYR A 13 9.21 13.85 2.81
C TYR A 13 8.24 12.81 3.40
N ARG A 14 8.36 11.54 2.98
CA ARG A 14 7.58 10.44 3.58
C ARG A 14 7.80 10.33 5.08
N HIS A 15 9.04 10.46 5.53
CA HIS A 15 9.37 10.40 6.94
C HIS A 15 8.71 11.55 7.71
N GLU A 16 8.80 12.78 7.19
CA GLU A 16 8.14 13.96 7.75
C GLU A 16 6.63 13.76 7.89
N MET A 17 5.96 13.27 6.84
CA MET A 17 4.50 13.05 6.87
C MET A 17 4.09 11.97 7.87
N ARG A 18 4.89 10.90 8.01
CA ARG A 18 4.64 9.88 9.05
C ARG A 18 4.77 10.44 10.46
N LEU A 19 5.76 11.31 10.70
CA LEU A 19 5.89 12.04 11.97
C LEU A 19 4.71 12.97 12.22
N ALA A 20 4.16 13.59 11.17
CA ALA A 20 2.97 14.43 11.25
C ALA A 20 1.66 13.64 11.50
N GLY A 21 1.71 12.31 11.49
CA GLY A 21 0.55 11.46 11.73
C GLY A 21 -0.17 11.01 10.47
N CYS A 22 0.51 10.89 9.33
CA CYS A 22 -0.04 10.22 8.15
C CYS A 22 0.33 8.73 8.19
N TRP A 23 -0.66 7.83 8.32
CA TRP A 23 -0.40 6.39 8.28
C TRP A 23 -0.02 5.97 6.88
N GLY A 24 1.15 5.36 6.69
CA GLY A 24 1.61 4.94 5.37
C GLY A 24 1.88 6.10 4.39
N ALA A 25 1.47 7.33 4.66
CA ALA A 25 1.75 8.59 3.93
C ALA A 25 1.62 8.55 2.39
N CYS A 26 0.97 7.53 1.82
CA CYS A 26 0.95 7.29 0.38
C CYS A 26 0.27 8.43 -0.39
N TYR A 27 -0.81 8.98 0.15
CA TYR A 27 -1.50 10.12 -0.46
C TYR A 27 -0.61 11.36 -0.49
N GLU A 28 -0.05 11.76 0.65
CA GLU A 28 0.77 12.95 0.77
C GLU A 28 2.04 12.84 -0.08
N VAL A 29 2.72 11.69 -0.02
CA VAL A 29 3.94 11.44 -0.79
C VAL A 29 3.66 11.44 -2.29
N SER A 30 2.54 10.85 -2.72
CA SER A 30 2.18 10.84 -4.13
C SER A 30 1.78 12.23 -4.66
N CYS A 31 1.14 13.08 -3.82
CA CYS A 31 0.93 14.50 -4.12
C CYS A 31 2.26 15.25 -4.24
N PHE A 32 3.21 15.01 -3.32
CA PHE A 32 4.56 15.58 -3.41
C PHE A 32 5.26 15.21 -4.71
N ILE A 33 5.21 13.92 -5.09
CA ILE A 33 5.82 13.44 -6.33
C ILE A 33 5.16 14.09 -7.56
N GLU A 34 3.82 14.20 -7.57
CA GLU A 34 3.08 14.85 -8.65
C GLU A 34 3.47 16.33 -8.80
N HIS A 35 3.49 17.07 -7.70
CA HIS A 35 3.83 18.50 -7.74
C HIS A 35 5.30 18.77 -8.05
N ARG A 36 6.22 17.95 -7.54
CA ARG A 36 7.66 18.17 -7.71
C ARG A 36 8.18 17.69 -9.06
N TYR A 37 7.66 16.57 -9.56
CA TYR A 37 8.21 15.89 -10.74
C TYR A 37 7.24 15.83 -11.92
N GLY A 38 5.98 16.23 -11.74
CA GLY A 38 4.96 16.19 -12.79
C GLY A 38 4.43 14.79 -13.10
N PHE A 39 4.70 13.80 -12.24
CA PHE A 39 4.21 12.43 -12.44
C PHE A 39 2.80 12.28 -11.89
N ARG A 40 1.85 11.91 -12.74
CA ARG A 40 0.43 11.89 -12.41
C ARG A 40 0.14 10.95 -11.26
N ARG A 41 -0.58 11.44 -10.25
CA ARG A 41 -1.04 10.63 -9.12
C ARG A 41 -2.24 9.76 -9.50
N PHE A 42 -2.27 8.56 -8.93
CA PHE A 42 -3.38 7.62 -9.00
C PHE A 42 -3.74 7.14 -7.60
N ASP A 43 -5.04 6.90 -7.38
CA ASP A 43 -5.59 6.28 -6.17
C ASP A 43 -6.24 4.96 -6.54
N GLY A 44 -5.96 3.94 -5.74
CA GLY A 44 -6.53 2.62 -5.96
C GLY A 44 -6.17 1.66 -4.84
N VAL A 45 -5.73 0.48 -5.22
CA VAL A 45 -5.48 -0.63 -4.32
C VAL A 45 -4.21 -1.35 -4.72
N TYR A 46 -3.37 -1.60 -3.72
CA TYR A 46 -2.28 -2.57 -3.82
C TYR A 46 -2.84 -3.97 -3.59
N GLN A 47 -2.48 -4.93 -4.43
CA GLN A 47 -3.04 -6.29 -4.39
C GLN A 47 -1.98 -7.40 -4.43
N LEU A 48 -2.40 -8.60 -4.05
CA LEU A 48 -1.66 -9.82 -4.30
C LEU A 48 -1.77 -10.26 -5.77
N SER A 49 -0.91 -11.19 -6.20
CA SER A 49 -0.92 -11.70 -7.58
C SER A 49 -2.20 -12.43 -7.96
N ASP A 50 -2.93 -12.94 -6.97
CA ASP A 50 -4.24 -13.57 -7.11
C ASP A 50 -5.42 -12.57 -7.06
N GLY A 51 -5.12 -11.26 -7.05
CA GLY A 51 -6.11 -10.19 -7.02
C GLY A 51 -6.59 -9.79 -5.62
N THR A 52 -6.10 -10.45 -4.57
CA THR A 52 -6.53 -10.16 -3.19
C THR A 52 -6.12 -8.74 -2.79
N PRO A 53 -7.05 -7.85 -2.42
CA PRO A 53 -6.73 -6.47 -2.09
C PRO A 53 -6.02 -6.40 -0.73
N VAL A 54 -4.84 -5.79 -0.72
CA VAL A 54 -4.02 -5.62 0.50
C VAL A 54 -4.43 -4.34 1.20
N PHE A 55 -4.32 -3.20 0.51
CA PHE A 55 -4.52 -1.88 1.11
C PHE A 55 -4.94 -0.85 0.06
N LYS A 56 -5.66 0.21 0.48
CA LYS A 56 -5.91 1.38 -0.39
C LYS A 56 -4.63 2.15 -0.56
N HIS A 57 -4.25 2.46 -1.78
CA HIS A 57 -2.92 2.98 -2.04
C HIS A 57 -2.93 4.12 -3.04
N SER A 58 -1.95 5.00 -2.92
CA SER A 58 -1.70 6.07 -3.88
C SER A 58 -0.27 5.96 -4.40
N TRP A 59 -0.12 6.08 -5.72
CA TRP A 59 1.17 6.00 -6.42
C TRP A 59 1.18 7.01 -7.58
N ASN A 60 2.31 7.10 -8.28
CA ASN A 60 2.45 7.99 -9.44
C ASN A 60 2.75 7.18 -10.70
N VAL A 61 2.26 7.69 -11.83
CA VAL A 61 2.51 7.15 -13.16
C VAL A 61 3.31 8.17 -13.97
N THR A 62 4.42 7.73 -14.53
CA THR A 62 5.29 8.54 -15.39
C THR A 62 4.69 8.67 -16.80
N PRO A 63 5.10 9.66 -17.61
CA PRO A 63 4.55 9.85 -18.96
C PRO A 63 4.69 8.66 -19.92
N ASP A 64 5.70 7.81 -19.69
CA ASP A 64 5.94 6.57 -20.44
C ASP A 64 5.13 5.37 -19.89
N GLY A 65 4.32 5.56 -18.84
CA GLY A 65 3.48 4.53 -18.24
C GLY A 65 4.17 3.68 -17.16
N GLY A 66 5.36 4.09 -16.69
CA GLY A 66 6.00 3.51 -15.52
C GLY A 66 5.30 3.90 -14.21
N ILE A 67 5.57 3.15 -13.14
CA ILE A 67 5.03 3.41 -11.80
C ILE A 67 6.16 3.85 -10.87
N ILE A 68 5.87 4.83 -10.02
CA ILE A 68 6.67 5.23 -8.88
C ILE A 68 5.81 5.15 -7.63
N ASP A 69 6.25 4.36 -6.66
CA ASP A 69 5.63 4.27 -5.34
C ASP A 69 6.63 4.75 -4.28
N GLY A 70 6.40 5.98 -3.81
CA GLY A 70 7.22 6.61 -2.77
C GLY A 70 7.10 5.94 -1.40
N THR A 71 6.16 5.02 -1.23
CA THR A 71 5.76 4.43 0.06
C THR A 71 5.71 2.90 0.00
N ALA A 72 6.43 2.30 -0.96
CA ALA A 72 6.48 0.85 -1.16
C ALA A 72 6.97 0.09 0.09
N ASP A 73 7.76 0.74 0.94
CA ASP A 73 8.25 0.21 2.20
C ASP A 73 7.13 -0.23 3.15
N GLN A 74 5.94 0.39 3.08
CA GLN A 74 4.81 0.00 3.92
C GLN A 74 4.28 -1.42 3.65
N PHE A 75 4.64 -2.01 2.51
CA PHE A 75 4.24 -3.38 2.14
C PHE A 75 5.25 -4.43 2.57
N PHE A 76 6.46 -4.06 3.01
CA PHE A 76 7.49 -4.97 3.52
C PHE A 76 7.93 -6.05 2.52
N HIS A 77 7.92 -5.72 1.23
CA HIS A 77 8.48 -6.57 0.16
C HIS A 77 9.96 -6.27 -0.13
N GLY A 78 10.64 -5.52 0.73
CA GLY A 78 12.06 -5.15 0.58
C GLY A 78 12.33 -3.95 -0.34
N GLU A 79 11.29 -3.30 -0.85
CA GLU A 79 11.40 -2.07 -1.65
C GLU A 79 11.16 -0.85 -0.76
N ASP A 80 12.01 0.16 -0.87
CA ASP A 80 11.89 1.39 -0.09
C ASP A 80 11.02 2.42 -0.84
N VAL A 81 11.54 2.91 -1.96
CA VAL A 81 10.77 3.59 -3.02
C VAL A 81 10.84 2.67 -4.22
N ALA A 82 9.68 2.22 -4.72
CA ALA A 82 9.64 1.32 -5.85
C ALA A 82 9.53 2.11 -7.17
N THR A 83 10.29 1.68 -8.17
CA THR A 83 10.19 2.20 -9.54
C THR A 83 10.03 1.03 -10.49
N HIS A 84 8.89 0.98 -11.19
CA HIS A 84 8.57 -0.04 -12.16
C HIS A 84 8.53 0.59 -13.55
N GLY A 85 9.27 0.01 -14.50
CA GLY A 85 9.19 0.45 -15.89
C GLY A 85 7.82 0.16 -16.51
N ALA A 86 7.53 0.81 -17.63
CA ALA A 86 6.35 0.46 -18.42
C ALA A 86 6.38 -1.02 -18.80
N GLY A 87 5.28 -1.74 -18.54
CA GLY A 87 5.17 -3.17 -18.80
C GLY A 87 5.86 -4.09 -17.78
N ASP A 88 6.41 -3.56 -16.67
CA ASP A 88 6.88 -4.39 -15.56
C ASP A 88 5.71 -5.26 -15.05
N PRO A 89 5.85 -6.60 -14.99
CA PRO A 89 4.79 -7.48 -14.50
C PRO A 89 4.33 -7.16 -13.08
N ARG A 90 5.16 -6.48 -12.27
CA ARG A 90 4.79 -6.03 -10.91
C ARG A 90 3.80 -4.87 -10.92
N ALA A 91 3.64 -4.16 -12.04
CA ALA A 91 2.63 -3.11 -12.18
C ALA A 91 1.21 -3.64 -11.94
N VAL A 92 0.95 -4.93 -12.17
CA VAL A 92 -0.35 -5.56 -11.88
C VAL A 92 -0.72 -5.55 -10.39
N ARG A 93 0.23 -5.28 -9.51
CA ARG A 93 -0.01 -5.10 -8.07
C ARG A 93 -0.75 -3.79 -7.77
N TYR A 94 -0.71 -2.82 -8.68
CA TYR A 94 -1.34 -1.51 -8.53
C TYR A 94 -2.55 -1.45 -9.45
N ARG A 95 -3.75 -1.36 -8.89
CA ARG A 95 -4.98 -1.29 -9.68
C ARG A 95 -5.98 -0.29 -9.14
N GLU A 96 -6.91 0.12 -9.98
CA GLU A 96 -8.08 0.86 -9.52
C GLU A 96 -8.88 0.05 -8.49
N LYS A 97 -9.64 0.78 -7.66
CA LYS A 97 -10.49 0.19 -6.63
C LYS A 97 -11.70 -0.51 -7.26
N PHE A 98 -11.96 -1.74 -6.83
CA PHE A 98 -13.18 -2.45 -7.16
C PHE A 98 -14.29 -2.14 -6.16
N THR A 99 -15.42 -1.72 -6.71
CA THR A 99 -16.63 -1.35 -5.97
C THR A 99 -17.80 -2.24 -6.38
N ARG A 100 -18.94 -2.13 -5.70
CA ARG A 100 -20.16 -2.85 -6.10
C ARG A 100 -20.61 -2.54 -7.55
N ALA A 101 -20.33 -1.33 -8.02
CA ALA A 101 -20.66 -0.88 -9.38
C ALA A 101 -19.53 -1.13 -10.39
N HIS A 102 -18.28 -1.08 -9.95
CA HIS A 102 -17.09 -1.24 -10.79
C HIS A 102 -16.34 -2.48 -10.32
N ASN A 103 -16.79 -3.66 -10.70
CA ASN A 103 -16.06 -4.91 -10.45
C ASN A 103 -16.13 -5.88 -11.64
N PRO A 104 -15.08 -6.70 -11.84
CA PRO A 104 -14.98 -7.63 -12.97
C PRO A 104 -16.11 -8.66 -13.11
N ALA A 105 -16.85 -8.99 -12.04
CA ALA A 105 -17.99 -9.92 -12.15
C ALA A 105 -19.26 -9.28 -12.73
N ARG A 106 -19.28 -7.96 -12.93
CA ARG A 106 -20.47 -7.22 -13.43
C ARG A 106 -20.17 -6.32 -14.63
N VAL A 107 -18.90 -6.18 -14.99
CA VAL A 107 -18.44 -5.20 -15.97
C VAL A 107 -17.48 -5.88 -16.93
N ASP A 108 -17.94 -6.14 -18.15
CA ASP A 108 -17.22 -6.97 -19.13
C ASP A 108 -15.82 -6.44 -19.49
N TRP A 109 -15.66 -5.12 -19.60
CA TRP A 109 -14.35 -4.53 -19.93
C TRP A 109 -13.33 -4.62 -18.79
N LEU A 110 -13.77 -5.01 -17.59
CA LEU A 110 -12.90 -5.29 -16.44
C LEU A 110 -12.56 -6.79 -16.31
N ALA A 111 -13.11 -7.67 -17.15
CA ALA A 111 -12.97 -9.12 -17.02
C ALA A 111 -11.52 -9.63 -17.13
N ALA A 112 -10.63 -8.86 -17.75
CA ALA A 112 -9.21 -9.20 -17.87
C ALA A 112 -8.41 -8.99 -16.57
N HIS A 113 -8.98 -8.31 -15.56
CA HIS A 113 -8.31 -8.07 -14.30
C HIS A 113 -8.50 -9.23 -13.33
N THR A 114 -7.43 -9.59 -12.61
CA THR A 114 -7.50 -10.55 -11.51
C THR A 114 -8.49 -10.06 -10.45
N TYR A 115 -9.42 -10.91 -10.06
CA TYR A 115 -10.52 -10.55 -9.18
C TYR A 115 -10.89 -11.69 -8.24
N ILE A 116 -10.98 -11.38 -6.96
CA ILE A 116 -11.35 -12.35 -5.91
C ILE A 116 -12.85 -12.61 -5.79
N GLY A 117 -13.68 -11.99 -6.65
CA GLY A 117 -15.12 -12.19 -6.64
C GLY A 117 -15.91 -11.22 -5.75
N MET A 118 -15.27 -10.31 -5.02
CA MET A 118 -15.95 -9.33 -4.15
C MET A 118 -15.34 -7.92 -4.18
N PRO A 119 -16.11 -6.86 -3.86
CA PRO A 119 -15.59 -5.49 -3.72
C PRO A 119 -14.55 -5.35 -2.61
N ASP A 120 -13.62 -4.41 -2.76
CA ASP A 120 -12.46 -4.28 -1.86
C ASP A 120 -12.86 -3.97 -0.40
N GLU A 121 -13.81 -3.03 -0.21
CA GLU A 121 -14.31 -2.68 1.12
C GLU A 121 -15.04 -3.85 1.79
N GLU A 122 -15.73 -4.67 0.99
CA GLU A 122 -16.46 -5.83 1.47
C GLU A 122 -15.49 -6.93 1.91
N PHE A 123 -14.40 -7.12 1.15
CA PHE A 123 -13.29 -7.98 1.56
C PHE A 123 -12.72 -7.57 2.92
N TRP A 124 -12.27 -6.32 3.08
CA TRP A 124 -11.65 -5.90 4.34
C TRP A 124 -12.62 -5.95 5.51
N SER A 125 -13.83 -5.40 5.37
CA SER A 125 -14.83 -5.39 6.45
C SER A 125 -15.21 -6.80 6.91
N THR A 126 -15.41 -7.73 5.97
CA THR A 126 -15.71 -9.14 6.30
C THR A 126 -14.53 -9.78 7.01
N ARG A 127 -13.32 -9.71 6.45
CA ARG A 127 -12.18 -10.45 6.99
C ARG A 127 -11.66 -9.88 8.31
N TYR A 128 -11.75 -8.56 8.53
CA TYR A 128 -11.45 -7.96 9.84
C TYR A 128 -12.51 -8.35 10.88
N SER A 129 -13.81 -8.32 10.55
CA SER A 129 -14.86 -8.74 11.50
C SER A 129 -14.78 -10.23 11.86
N GLU A 130 -14.34 -11.07 10.93
CA GLU A 130 -14.06 -12.49 11.16
C GLU A 130 -12.70 -12.76 11.84
N ARG A 131 -11.89 -11.73 12.12
CA ARG A 131 -10.52 -11.84 12.66
C ARG A 131 -9.58 -12.72 11.82
N ARG A 132 -9.78 -12.74 10.50
CA ARG A 132 -8.99 -13.54 9.56
C ARG A 132 -7.77 -12.82 8.99
N LEU A 133 -7.62 -11.52 9.23
CA LEU A 133 -6.45 -10.74 8.81
C LEU A 133 -5.68 -10.26 10.03
N GLY A 134 -4.56 -10.91 10.33
CA GLY A 134 -3.60 -10.45 11.33
C GLY A 134 -2.65 -9.35 10.80
N PRO A 135 -1.74 -8.84 11.64
CA PRO A 135 -0.68 -7.95 11.19
C PRO A 135 0.15 -8.61 10.07
N GLY A 136 0.41 -7.87 8.98
CA GLY A 136 1.22 -8.38 7.86
C GLY A 136 0.66 -9.62 7.16
N TRP A 137 -0.65 -9.90 7.24
CA TRP A 137 -1.29 -11.12 6.67
C TRP A 137 -1.00 -11.38 5.19
N TRP A 138 -0.58 -10.36 4.44
CA TRP A 138 -0.23 -10.45 3.03
C TRP A 138 1.20 -10.95 2.78
N LEU A 139 1.98 -11.15 3.85
CA LEU A 139 3.36 -11.63 3.80
C LEU A 139 3.41 -13.13 4.10
N LEU A 140 4.28 -13.84 3.39
CA LEU A 140 4.58 -15.25 3.70
C LEU A 140 5.27 -15.39 5.06
N ASP A 141 6.12 -14.42 5.39
CA ASP A 141 6.77 -14.24 6.68
C ASP A 141 6.60 -12.77 7.08
N ASN A 142 5.93 -12.53 8.20
CA ASN A 142 5.64 -11.20 8.71
C ASN A 142 6.56 -10.79 9.88
N SER A 143 7.61 -11.55 10.17
CA SER A 143 8.52 -11.29 11.29
C SER A 143 9.16 -9.90 11.22
N ASP A 144 9.66 -9.52 10.04
CA ASP A 144 10.27 -8.20 9.82
C ASP A 144 9.24 -7.06 9.95
N TYR A 145 8.01 -7.30 9.50
CA TYR A 145 6.90 -6.35 9.67
C TYR A 145 6.59 -6.12 11.14
N LEU A 146 6.48 -7.22 11.91
CA LEU A 146 6.20 -7.17 13.34
C LEU A 146 7.34 -6.51 14.12
N ALA A 147 8.59 -6.86 13.82
CA ALA A 147 9.77 -6.24 14.42
C ALA A 147 9.79 -4.73 14.15
N TRP A 148 9.61 -4.31 12.91
CA TRP A 148 9.54 -2.88 12.57
C TRP A 148 8.38 -2.18 13.28
N LEU A 149 7.20 -2.80 13.32
CA LEU A 149 6.03 -2.24 13.98
C LEU A 149 6.30 -2.02 15.47
N ASN A 150 7.01 -2.94 16.13
CA ASN A 150 7.41 -2.78 17.53
C ASN A 150 8.42 -1.66 17.72
N ASP A 151 9.48 -1.65 16.93
CA ASP A 151 10.60 -0.72 17.07
C ASP A 151 10.21 0.73 16.72
N ASN A 152 9.20 0.90 15.85
CA ASN A 152 8.85 2.21 15.29
C ASN A 152 7.46 2.72 15.69
N ALA A 153 6.60 1.90 16.28
CA ALA A 153 5.25 2.32 16.68
C ALA A 153 5.27 3.58 17.57
N ASP A 154 6.19 3.63 18.55
CA ASP A 154 6.26 4.76 19.48
C ASP A 154 6.79 6.04 18.83
N ARG A 155 7.50 5.92 17.70
CA ARG A 155 7.96 7.06 16.90
C ARG A 155 6.83 7.64 16.05
N TYR A 156 5.84 6.84 15.68
CA TYR A 156 4.75 7.22 14.79
C TYR A 156 3.40 6.86 15.41
N TRP A 157 2.76 7.83 16.08
CA TRP A 157 1.59 7.58 16.94
C TRP A 157 0.44 6.78 16.29
N LEU A 158 0.20 6.90 14.98
CA LEU A 158 -0.81 6.07 14.29
C LEU A 158 -0.42 4.59 14.21
N PHE A 159 0.86 4.28 14.08
CA PHE A 159 1.35 2.92 14.13
C PHE A 159 1.31 2.36 15.56
N ALA A 160 1.55 3.18 16.60
CA ALA A 160 1.27 2.80 17.99
C ALA A 160 -0.20 2.43 18.20
N ARG A 161 -1.14 3.29 17.77
CA ARG A 161 -2.57 3.00 17.84
C ARG A 161 -2.91 1.70 17.08
N LYS A 162 -2.29 1.47 15.92
CA LYS A 162 -2.53 0.25 15.15
C LYS A 162 -2.04 -1.01 15.88
N ARG A 163 -0.87 -0.93 16.53
CA ARG A 163 -0.34 -1.99 17.39
C ARG A 163 -1.29 -2.29 18.55
N GLU A 164 -1.82 -1.26 19.22
CA GLU A 164 -2.81 -1.41 20.30
C GLU A 164 -4.12 -2.08 19.83
N GLU A 165 -4.60 -1.72 18.63
CA GLU A 165 -5.75 -2.38 18.02
C GLU A 165 -5.49 -3.89 17.83
N TYR A 166 -4.32 -4.25 17.31
CA TYR A 166 -3.97 -5.65 17.12
C TYR A 166 -3.87 -6.42 18.44
N GLN A 167 -3.25 -5.83 19.46
CA GLN A 167 -3.17 -6.41 20.80
C GLN A 167 -4.57 -6.62 21.41
N THR A 168 -5.47 -5.65 21.23
CA THR A 168 -6.87 -5.75 21.70
C THR A 168 -7.63 -6.88 20.99
N LEU A 169 -7.27 -7.19 19.74
CA LEU A 169 -7.84 -8.31 18.98
C LEU A 169 -7.21 -9.67 19.33
N GLY A 170 -6.20 -9.68 20.21
CA GLY A 170 -5.51 -10.90 20.66
C GLY A 170 -4.36 -11.34 19.75
N TYR A 171 -3.88 -10.46 18.85
CA TYR A 171 -2.67 -10.74 18.09
C TYR A 171 -1.46 -10.44 18.95
N ASP A 172 -0.56 -11.43 19.07
CA ASP A 172 0.74 -11.19 19.65
C ASP A 172 1.56 -10.35 18.66
N CYS A 173 1.65 -9.07 18.97
CA CYS A 173 2.51 -8.17 18.23
C CYS A 173 3.91 -8.12 18.84
N ALA A 174 4.14 -8.68 20.03
CA ALA A 174 5.46 -8.72 20.63
C ALA A 174 6.28 -9.86 20.00
N VAL A 175 7.56 -9.58 19.77
CA VAL A 175 8.59 -10.62 19.62
C VAL A 175 9.35 -10.66 20.93
#